data_AF-A0A963TBS3-F1
#
_entry.id   AF-A0A963TBS3-F1
#
_cell.length_a   1.000
_cell.length_b   1.000
_cell.length_c   1.000
_cell.angle_alpha   90.00
_cell.angle_beta   90.00
_cell.angle_gamma   90.00
#
_symmetry.space_group_name_H-M   'P 1'
#
loop_
_entity.id
_entity.type
_entity.pdbx_description
1 polymer ?
#
loop_
_entity_poly.entity_id
_entity_poly.type
_entity_poly.pdbx_seq_one_letter_code
_entity_poly.pdbx_strand_id
1 'polypeptide(L)'
;MRSIVVAAFIFAMLPVILMKPHVGVLMFSWVSYMNPHRLTYGFAYSFPFAFIIAALTMVAWFVSKESKALPLNTINVLILLLLVWMSVTTAFAWMPDDAFLKWKEVTKILVMTFMTTILINDRKRVEAMSWVIFLSIGFFAIKGGIFTILTGGSHRIYGPPSSLIEENNALALATIMVIPLGVYLMNHAPHKFVRWAMMGALPVMFFSVVASYSRGAFLAMGAMVLVMWFKSKKKLISALALVVIVGAVFSFMPDKYFDRLDTLNTYEEDASAMSRINAWTMALNLAIDNPIMGGGFGVFGVEHAWSQYAPVPEDMHNAHSIYFEVLAFHGFVGLGLFLAIFVMAYRNGSHIVARCKKHPTRGWMAELTAMIQVSMLGFAVGGTFLNLAFYDLFWNFVAFQVILMEILRREVKAEEEQIRAAKAARARGETVDEDGGAPMEAPQVSIPRSAGAAMPPLPGPPPRRS
;
A
#
# COMPACT_ATOMS: atom_id res chain seq x y z
N MET A 1 -25.33 -12.07 12.33
CA MET A 1 -24.15 -12.27 13.22
C MET A 1 -22.89 -11.55 12.72
N ARG A 2 -22.36 -11.81 11.50
CA ARG A 2 -21.13 -11.14 10.99
C ARG A 2 -21.17 -9.61 11.03
N SER A 3 -22.30 -9.02 10.68
CA SER A 3 -22.53 -7.56 10.67
C SER A 3 -22.41 -6.92 12.05
N ILE A 4 -22.93 -7.61 13.08
CA ILE A 4 -22.85 -7.16 14.47
C ILE A 4 -21.40 -7.25 14.95
N VAL A 5 -20.67 -8.32 14.62
CA VAL A 5 -19.27 -8.48 15.02
C VAL A 5 -18.39 -7.38 14.41
N VAL A 6 -18.51 -7.12 13.10
CA VAL A 6 -17.74 -6.08 12.43
C VAL A 6 -18.09 -4.69 12.98
N ALA A 7 -19.39 -4.39 13.13
CA ALA A 7 -19.82 -3.11 13.68
C ALA A 7 -19.37 -2.92 15.12
N ALA A 8 -19.54 -3.93 15.99
CA ALA A 8 -19.13 -3.88 17.39
C ALA A 8 -17.63 -3.68 17.52
N PHE A 9 -16.82 -4.36 16.69
CA PHE A 9 -15.37 -4.15 16.67
C PHE A 9 -15.02 -2.71 16.27
N ILE A 10 -15.59 -2.19 15.18
CA ILE A 10 -15.31 -0.82 14.73
C ILE A 10 -15.75 0.20 15.79
N PHE A 11 -16.94 0.04 16.37
CA PHE A 11 -17.45 0.94 17.41
C PHE A 11 -16.62 0.87 18.70
N ALA A 12 -16.16 -0.31 19.10
CA ALA A 12 -15.27 -0.48 20.25
C ALA A 12 -13.90 0.19 20.05
N MET A 13 -13.47 0.37 18.80
CA MET A 13 -12.21 1.07 18.49
C MET A 13 -12.36 2.60 18.49
N LEU A 14 -13.57 3.17 18.41
CA LEU A 14 -13.76 4.62 18.36
C LEU A 14 -13.20 5.35 19.61
N PRO A 15 -13.43 4.88 20.85
CA PRO A 15 -12.79 5.48 22.04
C PRO A 15 -11.26 5.39 21.98
N VAL A 16 -10.71 4.31 21.43
CA VAL A 16 -9.26 4.14 21.29
C VAL A 16 -8.69 5.17 20.30
N ILE A 17 -9.40 5.49 19.22
CA ILE A 17 -9.01 6.53 18.26
C ILE A 17 -8.91 7.89 18.94
N LEU A 18 -9.90 8.24 19.80
CA LEU A 18 -9.89 9.48 20.56
C LEU A 18 -8.67 9.61 21.48
N MET A 19 -8.23 8.50 22.07
CA MET A 19 -7.03 8.47 22.92
C MET A 19 -5.72 8.43 22.13
N LYS A 20 -5.74 7.75 20.97
CA LYS A 20 -4.57 7.44 20.15
C LYS A 20 -4.91 7.67 18.67
N PRO A 21 -4.76 8.90 18.16
CA PRO A 21 -5.19 9.25 16.80
C PRO A 21 -4.56 8.38 15.70
N HIS A 22 -3.33 7.91 15.88
CA HIS A 22 -2.66 7.02 14.91
C HIS A 22 -3.41 5.69 14.71
N VAL A 23 -4.16 5.21 15.71
CA VAL A 23 -5.03 4.03 15.57
C VAL A 23 -6.16 4.31 14.57
N GLY A 24 -6.60 5.55 14.47
CA GLY A 24 -7.58 5.98 13.48
C GLY A 24 -7.10 5.79 12.04
N VAL A 25 -5.83 6.11 11.76
CA VAL A 25 -5.20 5.85 10.45
C VAL A 25 -5.12 4.36 10.15
N LEU A 26 -4.76 3.54 11.14
CA LEU A 26 -4.73 2.08 11.00
C LEU A 26 -6.13 1.51 10.72
N MET A 27 -7.14 1.96 11.47
CA MET A 27 -8.54 1.55 11.27
C MET A 27 -9.09 2.00 9.92
N PHE A 28 -8.78 3.23 9.49
CA PHE A 28 -9.18 3.73 8.17
C PHE A 28 -8.58 2.86 7.07
N SER A 29 -7.28 2.57 7.16
CA SER A 29 -6.56 1.71 6.22
C SER A 29 -7.16 0.31 6.16
N TRP A 30 -7.44 -0.30 7.32
CA TRP A 30 -8.09 -1.60 7.37
C TRP A 30 -9.48 -1.60 6.70
N VAL A 31 -10.32 -0.61 7.00
CA VAL A 31 -11.66 -0.51 6.41
C VAL A 31 -11.59 -0.23 4.91
N SER A 32 -10.63 0.59 4.46
CA SER A 32 -10.46 0.99 3.06
C SER A 32 -9.91 -0.14 2.18
N TYR A 33 -8.94 -0.91 2.69
CA TYR A 33 -8.34 -2.02 1.94
C TYR A 33 -9.13 -3.32 2.06
N MET A 34 -9.45 -3.75 3.29
CA MET A 34 -10.10 -5.04 3.50
C MET A 34 -11.60 -4.98 3.20
N ASN A 35 -12.22 -3.80 3.33
CA ASN A 35 -13.67 -3.62 3.22
C ASN A 35 -14.47 -4.69 4.01
N PRO A 36 -14.16 -4.92 5.30
CA PRO A 36 -14.77 -6.02 6.06
C PRO A 36 -16.29 -5.86 6.18
N HIS A 37 -16.78 -4.62 6.18
CA HIS A 37 -18.19 -4.26 6.18
C HIS A 37 -18.93 -4.77 4.92
N ARG A 38 -18.26 -4.78 3.76
CA ARG A 38 -18.78 -5.33 2.50
C ARG A 38 -18.88 -6.87 2.49
N LEU A 39 -18.25 -7.54 3.46
CA LEU A 39 -18.38 -8.99 3.66
C LEU A 39 -19.54 -9.38 4.60
N THR A 40 -20.33 -8.39 5.03
CA THR A 40 -21.47 -8.57 5.93
C THR A 40 -22.81 -8.37 5.21
N TYR A 41 -23.92 -8.61 5.90
CA TYR A 41 -25.27 -8.41 5.36
C TYR A 41 -26.05 -7.39 6.23
N GLY A 42 -27.07 -6.73 5.68
CA GLY A 42 -27.87 -5.76 6.44
C GLY A 42 -27.13 -4.43 6.71
N PHE A 43 -27.45 -3.75 7.81
CA PHE A 43 -27.07 -2.34 8.00
C PHE A 43 -25.57 -2.05 7.84
N ALA A 44 -24.70 -2.92 8.36
CA ALA A 44 -23.26 -2.71 8.34
C ALA A 44 -22.68 -2.69 6.91
N TYR A 45 -23.34 -3.33 5.94
CA TYR A 45 -22.87 -3.36 4.54
C TYR A 45 -22.79 -1.96 3.91
N SER A 46 -23.75 -1.09 4.23
CA SER A 46 -23.87 0.26 3.66
C SER A 46 -23.51 1.37 4.64
N PHE A 47 -23.19 1.02 5.89
CA PHE A 47 -22.91 2.00 6.93
C PHE A 47 -21.56 2.70 6.66
N PRO A 48 -21.47 4.04 6.79
CA PRO A 48 -20.32 4.82 6.35
C PRO A 48 -19.15 4.79 7.37
N PHE A 49 -18.67 3.60 7.74
CA PHE A 49 -17.62 3.42 8.74
C PHE A 49 -16.34 4.21 8.44
N ALA A 50 -15.85 4.18 7.19
CA ALA A 50 -14.62 4.88 6.80
C ALA A 50 -14.73 6.40 7.01
N PHE A 51 -15.91 6.99 6.78
CA PHE A 51 -16.14 8.41 7.00
C PHE A 51 -16.12 8.75 8.49
N ILE A 52 -16.81 7.97 9.33
CA ILE A 52 -16.82 8.18 10.79
C ILE A 52 -15.42 8.04 11.35
N ILE A 53 -14.66 7.02 10.94
CA ILE A 53 -13.27 6.82 11.36
C ILE A 53 -12.41 8.02 10.94
N ALA A 54 -12.50 8.47 9.69
CA ALA A 54 -11.73 9.63 9.21
C ALA A 54 -12.06 10.91 9.99
N ALA A 55 -13.35 11.22 10.15
CA ALA A 55 -13.81 12.38 10.91
C ALA A 55 -13.33 12.34 12.36
N LEU A 56 -13.51 11.20 13.04
CA LEU A 56 -13.07 11.02 14.41
C LEU A 56 -11.54 11.09 14.54
N THR A 57 -10.80 10.57 13.56
CA THR A 57 -9.33 10.64 13.53
C THR A 57 -8.87 12.09 13.44
N MET A 58 -9.52 12.92 12.62
CA MET A 58 -9.21 14.35 12.51
C MET A 58 -9.52 15.09 13.81
N VAL A 59 -10.68 14.86 14.43
CA VAL A 59 -11.04 15.45 15.73
C VAL A 59 -10.05 15.02 16.82
N ALA A 60 -9.75 13.72 16.90
CA ALA A 60 -8.81 13.17 17.87
C ALA A 60 -7.41 13.77 17.68
N TRP A 61 -6.93 13.86 16.43
CA TRP A 61 -5.64 14.47 16.11
C TRP A 61 -5.57 15.94 16.56
N PHE A 62 -6.61 16.73 16.24
CA PHE A 62 -6.67 18.14 16.57
C PHE A 62 -6.58 18.40 18.08
N VAL A 63 -7.27 17.58 18.89
CA VAL A 63 -7.29 17.71 20.37
C VAL A 63 -6.09 17.04 21.04
N SER A 64 -5.46 16.05 20.40
CA SER A 64 -4.33 15.31 20.96
C SER A 64 -3.05 16.15 21.10
N LYS A 65 -1.99 15.57 21.68
CA LYS A 65 -0.64 16.16 21.73
C LYS A 65 0.26 15.79 20.53
N GLU A 66 -0.26 15.06 19.53
CA GLU A 66 0.49 14.69 18.33
C GLU A 66 0.94 15.93 17.54
N SER A 67 1.95 15.82 16.69
CA SER A 67 2.38 16.95 15.85
C SER A 67 1.23 17.45 14.97
N LYS A 68 1.08 18.77 14.85
CA LYS A 68 0.15 19.41 13.89
C LYS A 68 0.88 19.92 12.65
N ALA A 69 2.21 19.86 12.66
CA ALA A 69 3.02 20.27 11.54
C ALA A 69 3.00 19.17 10.47
N LEU A 70 2.47 19.51 9.30
CA LEU A 70 2.64 18.71 8.10
C LEU A 70 4.15 18.73 7.73
N PRO A 71 4.80 17.59 7.46
CA PRO A 71 6.17 17.59 6.99
C PRO A 71 6.20 18.16 5.56
N LEU A 72 6.50 19.46 5.44
CA LEU A 72 6.59 20.18 4.17
C LEU A 72 7.88 19.78 3.43
N ASN A 73 7.79 18.65 2.73
CA ASN A 73 8.79 18.21 1.77
C ASN A 73 8.23 18.28 0.34
N THR A 74 9.09 18.11 -0.65
CA THR A 74 8.71 18.20 -2.07
C THR A 74 7.53 17.30 -2.43
N ILE A 75 7.45 16.08 -1.89
CA ILE A 75 6.36 15.14 -2.19
C ILE A 75 5.03 15.68 -1.64
N ASN A 76 4.97 16.06 -0.37
CA ASN A 76 3.74 16.59 0.23
C ASN A 76 3.28 17.90 -0.43
N VAL A 77 4.22 18.75 -0.85
CA VAL A 77 3.91 19.96 -1.64
C VAL A 77 3.31 19.58 -2.99
N LEU A 78 3.88 18.60 -3.70
CA LEU A 78 3.32 18.13 -4.97
C LEU A 78 1.94 17.50 -4.81
N ILE A 79 1.70 16.73 -3.74
CA ILE A 79 0.35 16.20 -3.43
C ILE A 79 -0.63 17.34 -3.17
N LEU A 80 -0.22 18.37 -2.43
CA LEU A 80 -1.06 19.53 -2.16
C LEU A 80 -1.38 20.31 -3.44
N LEU A 81 -0.38 20.53 -4.29
CA LEU A 81 -0.56 21.16 -5.60
C LEU A 81 -1.50 20.35 -6.49
N LEU A 82 -1.36 19.02 -6.51
CA LEU A 82 -2.28 18.15 -7.24
C LEU A 82 -3.70 18.24 -6.67
N LEU A 83 -3.88 18.22 -5.35
CA LEU A 83 -5.21 18.37 -4.73
C LEU A 83 -5.87 19.71 -5.07
N VAL A 84 -5.11 20.81 -5.01
CA VAL A 84 -5.59 22.13 -5.44
C VAL A 84 -5.94 22.11 -6.92
N TRP A 85 -5.08 21.53 -7.77
CA TRP A 85 -5.32 21.42 -9.20
C TRP A 85 -6.57 20.62 -9.55
N MET A 86 -6.77 19.49 -8.88
CA MET A 86 -7.98 18.67 -9.02
C MET A 86 -9.23 19.42 -8.58
N SER A 87 -9.13 20.27 -7.56
CA SER A 87 -10.25 21.10 -7.11
C SER A 87 -10.62 22.17 -8.14
N VAL A 88 -9.62 22.80 -8.75
CA VAL A 88 -9.81 23.76 -9.86
C VAL A 88 -10.46 23.07 -11.06
N THR A 89 -9.88 21.98 -11.55
CA THR A 89 -10.40 21.25 -12.72
C THR A 89 -11.78 20.63 -12.46
N THR A 90 -12.11 20.26 -11.22
CA THR A 90 -13.47 19.82 -10.85
C THR A 90 -14.48 20.96 -10.98
N ALA A 91 -14.11 22.19 -10.61
CA ALA A 91 -15.01 23.35 -10.74
C ALA A 91 -15.34 23.70 -12.21
N PHE A 92 -14.49 23.28 -13.15
CA PHE A 92 -14.67 23.47 -14.60
C PHE A 92 -14.94 22.15 -15.34
N ALA A 93 -15.35 21.09 -14.63
CA ALA A 93 -15.56 19.78 -15.23
C ALA A 93 -16.77 19.76 -16.16
N TRP A 94 -16.69 18.97 -17.22
CA TRP A 94 -17.77 18.84 -18.21
C TRP A 94 -18.96 18.02 -17.69
N MET A 95 -18.74 17.24 -16.63
CA MET A 95 -19.74 16.45 -15.91
C MET A 95 -19.73 16.83 -14.41
N PRO A 96 -20.25 18.01 -14.01
CA PRO A 96 -20.00 18.56 -12.67
C PRO A 96 -20.43 17.66 -11.50
N ASP A 97 -21.57 16.98 -11.62
CA ASP A 97 -22.11 16.14 -10.55
C ASP A 97 -21.23 14.92 -10.27
N ASP A 98 -20.88 14.16 -11.33
CA ASP A 98 -19.97 13.02 -11.23
C ASP A 98 -18.57 13.46 -10.82
N ALA A 99 -18.12 14.62 -11.33
CA ALA A 99 -16.84 15.18 -10.98
C ALA A 99 -16.76 15.48 -9.48
N PHE A 100 -17.82 16.06 -8.91
CA PHE A 100 -17.89 16.36 -7.49
C PHE A 100 -17.94 15.09 -6.62
N LEU A 101 -18.65 14.04 -7.06
CA LEU A 101 -18.64 12.74 -6.39
C LEU A 101 -17.23 12.16 -6.33
N LYS A 102 -16.52 12.14 -7.48
CA LYS A 102 -15.16 11.63 -7.56
C LYS A 102 -14.18 12.48 -6.74
N TRP A 103 -14.30 13.80 -6.81
CA TRP A 103 -13.49 14.73 -6.04
C TRP A 103 -13.63 14.50 -4.52
N LYS A 104 -14.83 14.23 -4.01
CA LYS A 104 -15.04 13.87 -2.59
C LYS A 104 -14.32 12.59 -2.20
N GLU A 105 -14.29 11.59 -3.07
CA GLU A 105 -13.56 10.34 -2.83
C GLU A 105 -12.05 10.58 -2.80
N VAL A 106 -11.50 11.22 -3.84
CA VAL A 106 -10.06 11.48 -3.98
C VAL A 106 -9.55 12.39 -2.87
N THR A 107 -10.28 13.44 -2.53
CA THR A 107 -9.91 14.36 -1.44
C THR A 107 -9.83 13.64 -0.11
N LYS A 108 -10.77 12.74 0.19
CA LYS A 108 -10.73 11.93 1.41
C LYS A 108 -9.47 11.06 1.47
N ILE A 109 -9.10 10.44 0.35
CA ILE A 109 -7.88 9.62 0.25
C ILE A 109 -6.63 10.48 0.48
N LEU A 110 -6.53 11.64 -0.15
CA LEU A 110 -5.36 12.52 -0.02
C LEU A 110 -5.26 13.17 1.38
N VAL A 111 -6.38 13.58 1.96
CA VAL A 111 -6.41 14.07 3.36
C VAL A 111 -5.94 12.98 4.31
N MET A 112 -6.45 11.75 4.17
CA MET A 112 -5.98 10.63 4.99
C MET A 112 -4.52 10.27 4.71
N THR A 113 -4.02 10.46 3.49
CA THR A 113 -2.59 10.33 3.16
C THR A 113 -1.74 11.32 3.95
N PHE A 114 -2.15 12.59 4.04
CA PHE A 114 -1.48 13.57 4.88
C PHE A 114 -1.53 13.18 6.37
N MET A 115 -2.69 12.74 6.85
CA MET A 115 -2.84 12.23 8.23
C MET A 115 -1.89 11.07 8.52
N THR A 116 -1.70 10.15 7.56
CA THR A 116 -0.71 9.08 7.66
C THR A 116 0.69 9.65 7.85
N THR A 117 1.11 10.64 7.05
CA THR A 117 2.46 11.25 7.18
C THR A 117 2.70 11.96 8.51
N ILE A 118 1.63 12.46 9.16
CA ILE A 118 1.71 13.16 10.43
C ILE A 118 1.73 12.18 11.61
N LEU A 119 0.80 11.22 11.59
CA LEU A 119 0.51 10.34 12.72
C LEU A 119 1.35 9.05 12.73
N ILE A 120 1.79 8.56 11.58
CA ILE A 120 2.67 7.39 11.49
C ILE A 120 4.11 7.93 11.43
N ASN A 121 4.73 8.10 12.59
CA ASN A 121 5.98 8.86 12.73
C ASN A 121 7.09 8.14 13.52
N ASP A 122 6.86 6.87 13.87
CA ASP A 122 7.84 6.00 14.53
C ASP A 122 7.81 4.59 13.95
N ARG A 123 8.87 3.82 14.22
CA ARG A 123 9.04 2.46 13.69
C ARG A 123 7.87 1.53 14.03
N LYS A 124 7.35 1.57 15.26
CA LYS A 124 6.26 0.66 15.68
C LYS A 124 4.98 0.97 14.91
N ARG A 125 4.68 2.26 14.69
CA ARG A 125 3.52 2.69 13.89
C ARG A 125 3.70 2.30 12.41
N VAL A 126 4.90 2.44 11.85
CA VAL A 126 5.24 2.01 10.48
C VAL A 126 5.08 0.50 10.31
N GLU A 127 5.57 -0.30 11.25
CA GLU A 127 5.41 -1.75 11.26
C GLU A 127 3.93 -2.15 11.40
N ALA A 128 3.17 -1.50 12.30
CA ALA A 128 1.74 -1.74 12.46
C ALA A 128 0.95 -1.44 11.17
N MET A 129 1.23 -0.31 10.52
CA MET A 129 0.62 0.05 9.23
C MET A 129 0.96 -0.98 8.14
N SER A 130 2.22 -1.43 8.09
CA SER A 130 2.68 -2.44 7.15
C SER A 130 1.92 -3.76 7.33
N TRP A 131 1.71 -4.19 8.58
CA TRP A 131 0.91 -5.37 8.90
C TRP A 131 -0.56 -5.19 8.54
N VAL A 132 -1.16 -4.04 8.84
CA VAL A 132 -2.56 -3.76 8.49
C VAL A 132 -2.78 -3.85 6.98
N ILE A 133 -1.90 -3.23 6.19
CA ILE A 133 -1.94 -3.30 4.72
C ILE A 133 -1.81 -4.75 4.24
N PHE A 134 -0.78 -5.46 4.70
CA PHE A 134 -0.50 -6.82 4.27
C PHE A 134 -1.64 -7.78 4.64
N LEU A 135 -2.15 -7.72 5.87
CA LEU A 135 -3.24 -8.60 6.31
C LEU A 135 -4.57 -8.29 5.60
N SER A 136 -4.83 -7.02 5.28
CA SER A 136 -6.06 -6.60 4.62
C SER A 136 -6.18 -7.17 3.21
N ILE A 137 -5.16 -6.98 2.38
CA ILE A 137 -5.15 -7.44 0.98
C ILE A 137 -4.72 -8.92 0.93
N GLY A 138 -3.77 -9.32 1.78
CA GLY A 138 -3.31 -10.69 1.91
C GLY A 138 -4.42 -11.66 2.29
N PHE A 139 -5.44 -11.23 3.05
CA PHE A 139 -6.63 -12.06 3.30
C PHE A 139 -7.28 -12.55 2.00
N PHE A 140 -7.55 -11.64 1.05
CA PHE A 140 -8.15 -11.99 -0.24
C PHE A 140 -7.19 -12.75 -1.13
N ALA A 141 -5.92 -12.35 -1.18
CA ALA A 141 -4.90 -13.01 -2.01
C ALA A 141 -4.59 -14.44 -1.55
N ILE A 142 -4.50 -14.69 -0.24
CA ILE A 142 -4.23 -16.02 0.30
C ILE A 142 -5.47 -16.90 0.12
N LYS A 143 -6.67 -16.41 0.49
CA LYS A 143 -7.92 -17.13 0.27
C LYS A 143 -8.11 -17.49 -1.20
N GLY A 144 -7.86 -16.52 -2.07
CA GLY A 144 -7.94 -16.65 -3.52
C GLY A 144 -6.95 -17.68 -4.06
N GLY A 145 -5.67 -17.60 -3.64
CA GLY A 145 -4.64 -18.54 -4.07
C GLY A 145 -4.93 -19.98 -3.63
N ILE A 146 -5.41 -20.19 -2.40
CA ILE A 146 -5.86 -21.51 -1.93
C ILE A 146 -7.00 -22.01 -2.81
N PHE A 147 -8.01 -21.17 -3.07
CA PHE A 147 -9.14 -21.53 -3.91
C PHE A 147 -8.72 -21.91 -5.34
N THR A 148 -7.78 -21.16 -5.93
CA THR A 148 -7.19 -21.48 -7.24
C THR A 148 -6.52 -22.84 -7.26
N ILE A 149 -5.70 -23.15 -6.25
CA ILE A 149 -5.02 -24.45 -6.15
C ILE A 149 -6.05 -25.57 -6.06
N LEU A 150 -7.08 -25.42 -5.22
CA LEU A 150 -8.12 -26.43 -5.02
C LEU A 150 -9.03 -26.64 -6.24
N THR A 151 -9.17 -25.63 -7.09
CA THR A 151 -10.06 -25.66 -8.27
C THR A 151 -9.30 -25.83 -9.59
N GLY A 152 -7.99 -26.03 -9.55
CA GLY A 152 -7.14 -26.11 -10.75
C GLY A 152 -7.20 -24.85 -11.61
N GLY A 153 -7.36 -23.68 -10.99
CA GLY A 153 -7.41 -22.38 -11.68
C GLY A 153 -8.61 -22.15 -12.59
N SER A 154 -9.65 -23.00 -12.53
CA SER A 154 -10.84 -22.91 -13.39
C SER A 154 -11.69 -21.65 -13.19
N HIS A 155 -11.52 -20.95 -12.06
CA HIS A 155 -12.30 -19.77 -11.70
C HIS A 155 -11.44 -18.53 -11.48
N ARG A 156 -12.00 -17.37 -11.82
CA ARG A 156 -11.43 -16.06 -11.47
C ARG A 156 -11.69 -15.72 -10.01
N ILE A 157 -10.78 -14.94 -9.43
CA ILE A 157 -10.88 -14.45 -8.06
C ILE A 157 -11.26 -12.97 -8.08
N TYR A 158 -12.18 -12.59 -7.22
CA TYR A 158 -12.67 -11.23 -7.05
C TYR A 158 -12.42 -10.76 -5.61
N GLY A 159 -12.29 -9.46 -5.44
CA GLY A 159 -12.17 -8.84 -4.13
C GLY A 159 -13.54 -8.62 -3.46
N PRO A 160 -13.59 -7.80 -2.39
CA PRO A 160 -14.83 -7.47 -1.73
C PRO A 160 -15.75 -6.66 -2.66
N PRO A 161 -17.07 -6.96 -2.69
CA PRO A 161 -18.02 -6.21 -3.50
C PRO A 161 -18.09 -4.72 -3.14
N SER A 162 -18.43 -3.87 -4.11
CA SER A 162 -18.54 -2.42 -3.97
C SER A 162 -17.28 -1.78 -3.37
N SER A 163 -16.11 -2.21 -3.86
CA SER A 163 -14.80 -1.69 -3.47
C SER A 163 -13.91 -1.45 -4.69
N LEU A 164 -12.85 -0.66 -4.52
CA LEU A 164 -11.88 -0.36 -5.59
C LEU A 164 -11.11 -1.61 -6.08
N ILE A 165 -11.15 -2.70 -5.32
CA ILE A 165 -10.47 -3.96 -5.65
C ILE A 165 -11.46 -5.11 -5.87
N GLU A 166 -12.74 -4.82 -6.14
CA GLU A 166 -13.75 -5.83 -6.45
C GLU A 166 -13.36 -6.66 -7.68
N GLU A 167 -12.96 -5.98 -8.76
CA GLU A 167 -12.58 -6.64 -10.00
C GLU A 167 -11.31 -7.49 -9.84
N ASN A 168 -11.27 -8.62 -10.55
CA ASN A 168 -10.15 -9.55 -10.56
C ASN A 168 -8.81 -8.89 -10.91
N ASN A 169 -8.82 -7.94 -11.87
CA ASN A 169 -7.59 -7.25 -12.27
C ASN A 169 -7.10 -6.28 -11.19
N ALA A 170 -8.02 -5.57 -10.53
CA ALA A 170 -7.70 -4.64 -9.45
C ALA A 170 -7.18 -5.38 -8.21
N LEU A 171 -7.81 -6.50 -7.84
CA LEU A 171 -7.30 -7.37 -6.77
C LEU A 171 -5.90 -7.92 -7.10
N ALA A 172 -5.66 -8.32 -8.34
CA ALA A 172 -4.34 -8.79 -8.76
C ALA A 172 -3.27 -7.70 -8.63
N LEU A 173 -3.55 -6.47 -9.06
CA LEU A 173 -2.63 -5.35 -8.89
C LEU A 173 -2.39 -5.05 -7.40
N ALA A 174 -3.44 -5.00 -6.59
CA ALA A 174 -3.31 -4.81 -5.14
C ALA A 174 -2.45 -5.92 -4.50
N THR A 175 -2.60 -7.17 -4.95
CA THR A 175 -1.80 -8.31 -4.51
C THR A 175 -0.33 -8.15 -4.89
N ILE A 176 -0.03 -7.77 -6.13
CA ILE A 176 1.33 -7.45 -6.62
C ILE A 176 1.95 -6.34 -5.76
N MET A 177 1.17 -5.33 -5.40
CA MET A 177 1.63 -4.24 -4.54
C MET A 177 1.96 -4.67 -3.10
N VAL A 178 1.38 -5.75 -2.56
CA VAL A 178 1.62 -6.17 -1.17
C VAL A 178 2.59 -7.34 -1.01
N ILE A 179 2.88 -8.11 -2.07
CA ILE A 179 3.86 -9.21 -2.02
C ILE A 179 5.25 -8.73 -1.54
N PRO A 180 5.83 -7.64 -2.08
CA PRO A 180 7.13 -7.16 -1.61
C PRO A 180 7.09 -6.71 -0.15
N LEU A 181 6.00 -6.05 0.27
CA LEU A 181 5.79 -5.67 1.67
C LEU A 181 5.77 -6.91 2.58
N GLY A 182 5.11 -7.98 2.15
CA GLY A 182 5.11 -9.26 2.85
C GLY A 182 6.51 -9.88 2.93
N VAL A 183 7.36 -9.77 1.91
CA VAL A 183 8.76 -10.23 2.01
C VAL A 183 9.53 -9.46 3.10
N TYR A 184 9.33 -8.14 3.20
CA TYR A 184 9.90 -7.36 4.30
C TYR A 184 9.42 -7.85 5.67
N LEU A 185 8.11 -8.02 5.84
CA LEU A 185 7.49 -8.47 7.09
C LEU A 185 7.95 -9.88 7.49
N MET A 186 8.12 -10.78 6.52
CA MET A 186 8.64 -12.14 6.75
C MET A 186 10.08 -12.11 7.29
N ASN A 187 10.92 -11.23 6.76
CA ASN A 187 12.32 -11.09 7.19
C ASN A 187 12.44 -10.46 8.59
N HIS A 188 11.45 -9.65 8.99
CA HIS A 188 11.39 -8.97 10.29
C HIS A 188 10.32 -9.58 11.22
N ALA A 189 9.87 -10.81 10.95
CA ALA A 189 8.82 -11.45 11.71
C ALA A 189 9.24 -11.62 13.19
N PRO A 190 8.36 -11.29 14.16
CA PRO A 190 8.72 -11.31 15.57
C PRO A 190 8.96 -12.74 16.10
N HIS A 191 8.31 -13.73 15.48
CA HIS A 191 8.39 -15.12 15.88
C HIS A 191 8.60 -16.03 14.67
N LYS A 192 9.32 -17.15 14.89
CA LYS A 192 9.58 -18.14 13.85
C LYS A 192 8.29 -18.65 13.20
N PHE A 193 7.24 -18.88 13.99
CA PHE A 193 5.94 -19.32 13.46
C PHE A 193 5.35 -18.34 12.43
N VAL A 194 5.38 -17.03 12.72
CA VAL A 194 4.91 -15.99 11.78
C VAL A 194 5.74 -16.05 10.50
N ARG A 195 7.06 -16.18 10.60
CA ARG A 195 7.94 -16.35 9.44
C ARG A 195 7.56 -17.57 8.59
N TRP A 196 7.34 -18.72 9.21
CA TRP A 196 6.92 -19.94 8.51
C TRP A 196 5.56 -19.78 7.83
N ALA A 197 4.59 -19.18 8.52
CA ALA A 197 3.28 -18.87 7.94
C ALA A 197 3.42 -17.96 6.70
N MET A 198 4.27 -16.94 6.75
CA MET A 198 4.53 -16.05 5.61
C MET A 198 5.28 -16.73 4.47
N MET A 199 6.21 -17.64 4.77
CA MET A 199 6.89 -18.46 3.76
C MET A 199 5.91 -19.35 2.98
N GLY A 200 4.82 -19.80 3.60
CA GLY A 200 3.73 -20.49 2.91
C GLY A 200 2.76 -19.54 2.19
N ALA A 201 2.39 -18.44 2.84
CA ALA A 201 1.40 -17.49 2.31
C ALA A 201 1.87 -16.77 1.04
N LEU A 202 3.13 -16.32 0.98
CA LEU A 202 3.64 -15.52 -0.13
C LEU A 202 3.60 -16.25 -1.48
N PRO A 203 4.08 -17.51 -1.60
CA PRO A 203 3.90 -18.31 -2.81
C PRO A 203 2.44 -18.49 -3.22
N VAL A 204 1.55 -18.73 -2.24
CA VAL A 204 0.11 -18.90 -2.50
C VAL A 204 -0.52 -17.64 -3.11
N MET A 205 -0.07 -16.45 -2.73
CA MET A 205 -0.56 -15.20 -3.31
C MET A 205 -0.27 -15.08 -4.82
N PHE A 206 0.79 -15.71 -5.35
CA PHE A 206 1.07 -15.73 -6.79
C PHE A 206 -0.01 -16.48 -7.57
N PHE A 207 -0.54 -17.58 -7.03
CA PHE A 207 -1.69 -18.27 -7.63
C PHE A 207 -2.91 -17.36 -7.74
N SER A 208 -3.11 -16.49 -6.74
CA SER A 208 -4.20 -15.50 -6.79
C SER A 208 -4.02 -14.47 -7.89
N VAL A 209 -2.79 -14.01 -8.13
CA VAL A 209 -2.48 -13.05 -9.20
C VAL A 209 -2.75 -13.70 -10.56
N VAL A 210 -2.29 -14.92 -10.77
CA VAL A 210 -2.43 -15.62 -12.06
C VAL A 210 -3.89 -16.01 -12.34
N ALA A 211 -4.65 -16.39 -11.31
CA ALA A 211 -6.09 -16.63 -11.43
C ALA A 211 -6.92 -15.36 -11.71
N SER A 212 -6.33 -14.17 -11.80
CA SER A 212 -6.99 -13.02 -12.41
C SER A 212 -7.11 -13.14 -13.93
N TYR A 213 -6.30 -14.02 -14.54
CA TYR A 213 -6.10 -14.17 -15.97
C TYR A 213 -5.62 -12.87 -16.65
N SER A 214 -5.23 -11.82 -15.93
CA SER A 214 -4.95 -10.50 -16.51
C SER A 214 -3.58 -10.40 -17.17
N ARG A 215 -3.52 -9.99 -18.45
CA ARG A 215 -2.26 -9.69 -19.16
C ARG A 215 -1.48 -8.55 -18.50
N GLY A 216 -2.19 -7.52 -18.04
CA GLY A 216 -1.57 -6.42 -17.29
C GLY A 216 -0.99 -6.86 -15.95
N ALA A 217 -1.67 -7.76 -15.24
CA ALA A 217 -1.14 -8.34 -14.01
C ALA A 217 0.08 -9.23 -14.28
N PHE A 218 0.12 -9.97 -15.38
CA PHE A 218 1.28 -10.76 -15.78
C PHE A 218 2.53 -9.89 -15.99
N LEU A 219 2.41 -8.80 -16.77
CA LEU A 219 3.50 -7.84 -16.99
C LEU A 219 3.95 -7.17 -15.69
N ALA A 220 3.00 -6.72 -14.86
CA ALA A 220 3.29 -6.10 -13.58
C ALA A 220 3.98 -7.06 -12.60
N MET A 221 3.53 -8.31 -12.55
CA MET A 221 4.13 -9.37 -11.75
C MET A 221 5.55 -9.68 -12.23
N GLY A 222 5.77 -9.78 -13.55
CA GLY A 222 7.11 -9.97 -14.13
C GLY A 222 8.06 -8.84 -13.76
N ALA A 223 7.64 -7.57 -13.91
CA ALA A 223 8.42 -6.41 -13.51
C ALA A 223 8.73 -6.38 -12.01
N MET A 224 7.73 -6.66 -11.17
CA MET A 224 7.89 -6.76 -9.71
C MET A 224 8.93 -7.83 -9.36
N VAL A 225 8.76 -9.05 -9.86
CA VAL A 225 9.66 -10.19 -9.60
C VAL A 225 11.09 -9.89 -10.03
N LEU A 226 11.26 -9.33 -11.24
CA LEU A 226 12.56 -9.00 -11.79
C LEU A 226 13.31 -7.99 -10.88
N VAL A 227 12.62 -6.96 -10.43
CA VAL A 227 13.22 -5.95 -9.54
C VAL A 227 13.44 -6.48 -8.12
N MET A 228 12.55 -7.34 -7.60
CA MET A 228 12.82 -8.06 -6.34
C MET A 228 14.09 -8.89 -6.44
N TRP A 229 14.27 -9.61 -7.55
CA TRP A 229 15.48 -10.41 -7.79
C TRP A 229 16.74 -9.53 -7.87
N PHE A 230 16.69 -8.40 -8.58
CA PHE A 230 17.83 -7.47 -8.63
C PHE A 230 18.18 -6.87 -7.26
N LYS A 231 17.19 -6.64 -6.39
CA LYS A 231 17.40 -6.14 -5.03
C LYS A 231 17.78 -7.22 -4.01
N SER A 232 17.67 -8.50 -4.37
CA SER A 232 17.99 -9.64 -3.49
C SER A 232 19.49 -9.73 -3.20
N LYS A 233 19.84 -9.97 -1.93
CA LYS A 233 21.22 -10.28 -1.51
C LYS A 233 21.63 -11.71 -1.91
N LYS A 234 20.68 -12.62 -2.10
CA LYS A 234 20.89 -14.06 -2.34
C LYS A 234 20.41 -14.45 -3.74
N LYS A 235 21.02 -13.90 -4.78
CA LYS A 235 20.56 -13.98 -6.18
C LYS A 235 20.22 -15.40 -6.65
N LEU A 236 21.11 -16.36 -6.40
CA LEU A 236 20.92 -17.76 -6.81
C LEU A 236 19.71 -18.40 -6.11
N ILE A 237 19.60 -18.27 -4.79
CA ILE A 237 18.50 -18.84 -4.02
C ILE A 237 17.17 -18.20 -4.42
N SER A 238 17.14 -16.87 -4.60
CA SER A 238 15.93 -16.19 -5.07
C SER A 238 15.54 -16.57 -6.51
N ALA A 239 16.52 -16.82 -7.39
CA ALA A 239 16.25 -17.28 -8.75
C ALA A 239 15.67 -18.71 -8.75
N LEU A 240 16.27 -19.63 -7.98
CA LEU A 240 15.76 -21.00 -7.84
C LEU A 240 14.35 -21.02 -7.25
N ALA A 241 14.12 -20.25 -6.18
CA ALA A 241 12.79 -20.12 -5.59
C ALA A 241 11.78 -19.58 -6.60
N LEU A 242 12.16 -18.60 -7.42
CA LEU A 242 11.31 -18.05 -8.46
C LEU A 242 10.98 -19.10 -9.54
N VAL A 243 11.97 -19.84 -10.02
CA VAL A 243 11.76 -20.92 -11.02
C VAL A 243 10.78 -21.95 -10.48
N VAL A 244 10.92 -22.35 -9.20
CA VAL A 244 9.99 -23.29 -8.55
C VAL A 244 8.58 -22.70 -8.46
N ILE A 245 8.43 -21.44 -8.05
CA ILE A 245 7.11 -20.78 -7.94
C ILE A 245 6.47 -20.65 -9.33
N VAL A 246 7.22 -20.21 -10.34
CA VAL A 246 6.73 -20.08 -11.71
C VAL A 246 6.33 -21.45 -12.26
N GLY A 247 7.20 -22.45 -12.16
CA GLY A 247 6.89 -23.82 -12.61
C GLY A 247 5.65 -24.39 -11.92
N ALA A 248 5.50 -24.17 -10.61
CA ALA A 248 4.32 -24.58 -9.86
C ALA A 248 3.07 -23.84 -10.33
N VAL A 249 3.12 -22.52 -10.50
CA VAL A 249 1.95 -21.75 -10.94
C VAL A 249 1.49 -22.17 -12.33
N PHE A 250 2.41 -22.33 -13.28
CA PHE A 250 2.10 -22.73 -14.65
C PHE A 250 1.56 -24.17 -14.74
N SER A 251 2.05 -25.09 -13.91
CA SER A 251 1.58 -26.48 -13.84
C SER A 251 0.11 -26.63 -13.40
N PHE A 252 -0.40 -25.66 -12.63
CA PHE A 252 -1.78 -25.68 -12.11
C PHE A 252 -2.79 -24.91 -12.97
N MET A 253 -2.35 -24.20 -14.01
CA MET A 253 -3.24 -23.40 -14.85
C MET A 253 -3.85 -24.23 -15.99
N PRO A 254 -5.15 -24.07 -16.30
CA PRO A 254 -5.79 -24.77 -17.40
C PRO A 254 -5.42 -24.17 -18.77
N ASP A 255 -5.62 -24.91 -19.86
CA ASP A 255 -5.30 -24.48 -21.23
C ASP A 255 -5.89 -23.10 -21.60
N LYS A 256 -7.12 -22.81 -21.13
CA LYS A 256 -7.78 -21.51 -21.32
C LYS A 256 -6.95 -20.31 -20.82
N TYR A 257 -6.11 -20.51 -19.81
CA TYR A 257 -5.19 -19.47 -19.34
C TYR A 257 -4.11 -19.17 -20.40
N PHE A 258 -3.56 -20.22 -21.00
CA PHE A 258 -2.56 -20.12 -22.07
C PHE A 258 -3.16 -19.53 -23.33
N ASP A 259 -4.39 -19.91 -23.71
CA ASP A 259 -5.12 -19.27 -24.82
C ASP A 259 -5.23 -17.75 -24.62
N ARG A 260 -5.48 -17.30 -23.38
CA ARG A 260 -5.55 -15.87 -23.06
C ARG A 260 -4.17 -15.19 -23.12
N LEU A 261 -3.08 -15.90 -22.85
CA LEU A 261 -1.74 -15.37 -23.04
C LEU A 261 -1.40 -15.27 -24.54
N ASP A 262 -1.82 -16.24 -25.35
CA ASP A 262 -1.51 -16.28 -26.78
C ASP A 262 -2.16 -15.14 -27.56
N THR A 263 -3.35 -14.67 -27.12
CA THR A 263 -3.96 -13.44 -27.65
C THR A 263 -3.13 -12.16 -27.46
N LEU A 264 -1.99 -12.20 -26.75
CA LEU A 264 -1.01 -11.10 -26.77
C LEU A 264 -0.40 -10.89 -28.16
N ASN A 265 -0.36 -11.92 -29.00
CA ASN A 265 0.25 -11.87 -30.33
C ASN A 265 -0.70 -11.29 -31.39
N THR A 266 -2.01 -11.20 -31.10
CA THR A 266 -3.06 -10.75 -32.04
C THR A 266 -3.92 -9.62 -31.45
N TYR A 267 -3.27 -8.53 -30.98
CA TYR A 267 -3.96 -7.45 -30.28
C TYR A 267 -4.98 -6.68 -31.15
N GLU A 268 -4.78 -6.65 -32.47
CA GLU A 268 -5.64 -5.95 -33.43
C GLU A 268 -7.02 -6.61 -33.60
N GLU A 269 -7.11 -7.90 -33.28
CA GLU A 269 -8.35 -8.68 -33.30
C GLU A 269 -9.07 -8.67 -31.93
N ASP A 270 -8.44 -8.11 -30.90
CA ASP A 270 -8.99 -8.06 -29.54
C ASP A 270 -9.79 -6.77 -29.32
N ALA A 271 -11.12 -6.91 -29.30
CA ALA A 271 -12.04 -5.81 -29.01
C ALA A 271 -11.71 -5.07 -27.70
N SER A 272 -11.19 -5.75 -26.67
CA SER A 272 -10.81 -5.12 -25.40
C SER A 272 -9.53 -4.27 -25.51
N ALA A 273 -8.62 -4.62 -26.43
CA ALA A 273 -7.42 -3.83 -26.68
C ALA A 273 -7.79 -2.59 -27.52
N MET A 274 -8.62 -2.76 -28.54
CA MET A 274 -9.05 -1.67 -29.41
C MET A 274 -9.89 -0.62 -28.66
N SER A 275 -10.77 -1.02 -27.74
CA SER A 275 -11.54 -0.05 -26.94
C SER A 275 -10.65 0.82 -26.04
N ARG A 276 -9.53 0.27 -25.54
CA ARG A 276 -8.53 1.06 -24.80
C ARG A 276 -7.80 2.03 -25.70
N ILE A 277 -7.38 1.59 -26.90
CA ILE A 277 -6.72 2.47 -27.87
C ILE A 277 -7.65 3.62 -28.26
N ASN A 278 -8.93 3.34 -28.47
CA ASN A 278 -9.96 4.36 -28.73
C ASN A 278 -10.07 5.35 -27.55
N ALA A 279 -10.19 4.86 -26.32
CA ALA A 279 -10.25 5.70 -25.12
C ALA A 279 -8.97 6.52 -24.87
N TRP A 280 -7.79 5.96 -25.17
CA TRP A 280 -6.51 6.65 -25.05
C TRP A 280 -6.37 7.75 -26.09
N THR A 281 -6.84 7.49 -27.31
CA THR A 281 -6.85 8.48 -28.39
C THR A 281 -7.80 9.63 -28.05
N MET A 282 -9.01 9.31 -27.55
CA MET A 282 -9.95 10.30 -27.03
C MET A 282 -9.31 11.16 -25.93
N ALA A 283 -8.73 10.53 -24.91
CA ALA A 283 -8.07 11.22 -23.80
C ALA A 283 -6.92 12.13 -24.25
N LEU A 284 -6.10 11.67 -25.20
CA LEU A 284 -4.99 12.44 -25.74
C LEU A 284 -5.47 13.62 -26.58
N ASN A 285 -6.43 13.41 -27.48
CA ASN A 285 -7.00 14.46 -28.32
C ASN A 285 -7.69 15.53 -27.47
N LEU A 286 -8.48 15.12 -26.48
CA LEU A 286 -9.08 16.02 -25.50
C LEU A 286 -8.01 16.83 -24.75
N ALA A 287 -6.93 16.19 -24.31
CA ALA A 287 -5.84 16.88 -23.64
C ALA A 287 -5.01 17.76 -24.59
N ILE A 288 -4.98 17.50 -25.89
CA ILE A 288 -4.33 18.41 -26.84
C ILE A 288 -5.16 19.69 -26.99
N ASP A 289 -6.49 19.57 -27.04
CA ASP A 289 -7.40 20.70 -27.18
C ASP A 289 -7.59 21.50 -25.87
N ASN A 290 -7.59 20.80 -24.73
CA ASN A 290 -7.67 21.39 -23.38
C ASN A 290 -6.43 21.03 -22.53
N PRO A 291 -5.23 21.51 -22.91
CA PRO A 291 -3.94 21.01 -22.39
C PRO A 291 -3.68 21.28 -20.92
N ILE A 292 -4.28 22.34 -20.39
CA ILE A 292 -4.10 22.72 -19.00
C ILE A 292 -5.04 21.88 -18.14
N MET A 293 -6.35 21.99 -18.34
CA MET A 293 -7.36 21.47 -17.40
C MET A 293 -7.88 20.05 -17.73
N GLY A 294 -7.74 19.58 -18.97
CA GLY A 294 -8.48 18.40 -19.43
C GLY A 294 -9.99 18.64 -19.43
N GLY A 295 -10.78 17.57 -19.34
CA GLY A 295 -12.26 17.63 -19.28
C GLY A 295 -12.86 17.50 -17.88
N GLY A 296 -12.03 17.39 -16.84
CA GLY A 296 -12.47 17.16 -15.46
C GLY A 296 -12.81 15.70 -15.17
N PHE A 297 -13.03 15.40 -13.88
CA PHE A 297 -13.45 14.06 -13.46
C PHE A 297 -14.76 13.64 -14.14
N GLY A 298 -14.86 12.36 -14.53
CA GLY A 298 -16.05 11.82 -15.17
C GLY A 298 -16.14 12.05 -16.67
N VAL A 299 -15.14 12.68 -17.32
CA VAL A 299 -15.21 13.01 -18.76
C VAL A 299 -15.41 11.80 -19.68
N PHE A 300 -14.98 10.59 -19.29
CA PHE A 300 -15.25 9.37 -20.07
C PHE A 300 -16.75 9.04 -20.19
N GLY A 301 -17.61 9.62 -19.35
CA GLY A 301 -19.07 9.50 -19.46
C GLY A 301 -19.73 10.58 -20.34
N VAL A 302 -18.97 11.55 -20.87
CA VAL A 302 -19.52 12.68 -21.64
C VAL A 302 -19.55 12.34 -23.12
N GLU A 303 -20.74 12.05 -23.65
CA GLU A 303 -20.97 11.68 -25.06
C GLU A 303 -20.32 12.66 -26.04
N HIS A 304 -20.43 13.96 -25.77
CA HIS A 304 -19.84 14.98 -26.63
C HIS A 304 -18.30 14.86 -26.74
N ALA A 305 -17.62 14.50 -25.64
CA ALA A 305 -16.18 14.29 -25.65
C ALA A 305 -15.80 13.14 -26.61
N TRP A 306 -16.58 12.07 -26.64
CA TRP A 306 -16.36 10.97 -27.58
C TRP A 306 -16.63 11.37 -29.01
N SER A 307 -17.74 12.08 -29.27
CA SER A 307 -18.10 12.55 -30.61
C SER A 307 -17.04 13.44 -31.25
N GLN A 308 -16.30 14.20 -30.42
CA GLN A 308 -15.29 15.15 -30.90
C GLN A 308 -13.89 14.54 -30.98
N TYR A 309 -13.51 13.71 -30.01
CA TYR A 309 -12.11 13.35 -29.81
C TYR A 309 -11.81 11.87 -30.03
N ALA A 310 -12.82 10.98 -30.04
CA ALA A 310 -12.61 9.55 -30.22
C ALA A 310 -12.70 9.12 -31.70
N PRO A 311 -11.81 8.22 -32.17
CA PRO A 311 -11.94 7.59 -33.49
C PRO A 311 -13.27 6.84 -33.71
N VAL A 312 -13.76 6.16 -32.66
CA VAL A 312 -15.04 5.44 -32.66
C VAL A 312 -15.90 5.99 -31.51
N PRO A 313 -16.74 7.01 -31.76
CA PRO A 313 -17.49 7.70 -30.71
C PRO A 313 -18.45 6.81 -29.91
N GLU A 314 -19.04 5.81 -30.55
CA GLU A 314 -20.03 4.91 -29.94
C GLU A 314 -19.41 3.90 -28.95
N ASP A 315 -18.08 3.71 -28.99
CA ASP A 315 -17.36 2.74 -28.17
C ASP A 315 -16.85 3.37 -26.85
N MET A 316 -17.79 3.92 -26.07
CA MET A 316 -17.49 4.65 -24.83
C MET A 316 -17.00 3.73 -23.70
N HIS A 317 -15.73 3.85 -23.33
CA HIS A 317 -15.09 3.08 -22.27
C HIS A 317 -14.14 3.94 -21.42
N ASN A 318 -13.93 3.57 -20.16
CA ASN A 318 -12.85 4.20 -19.38
C ASN A 318 -11.48 3.88 -20.00
N ALA A 319 -10.49 4.75 -19.77
CA ALA A 319 -9.14 4.55 -20.32
C ALA A 319 -8.50 3.20 -19.97
N HIS A 320 -8.82 2.64 -18.80
CA HIS A 320 -8.10 1.51 -18.21
C HIS A 320 -6.60 1.77 -18.19
N SER A 321 -6.20 2.99 -17.81
CA SER A 321 -4.80 3.38 -17.67
C SER A 321 -4.73 4.58 -16.74
N ILE A 322 -4.00 4.47 -15.64
CA ILE A 322 -3.83 5.54 -14.65
C ILE A 322 -3.26 6.82 -15.28
N TYR A 323 -2.52 6.69 -16.39
CA TYR A 323 -1.90 7.82 -17.06
C TYR A 323 -2.90 8.57 -17.93
N PHE A 324 -3.64 7.85 -18.78
CA PHE A 324 -4.67 8.46 -19.63
C PHE A 324 -5.89 8.90 -18.82
N GLU A 325 -6.17 8.24 -17.69
CA GLU A 325 -7.17 8.67 -16.71
C GLU A 325 -6.83 10.06 -16.16
N VAL A 326 -5.63 10.25 -15.62
CA VAL A 326 -5.19 11.55 -15.10
C VAL A 326 -5.06 12.60 -16.21
N LEU A 327 -4.59 12.21 -17.39
CA LEU A 327 -4.47 13.10 -18.55
C LEU A 327 -5.83 13.64 -19.00
N ALA A 328 -6.83 12.78 -19.15
CA ALA A 328 -8.17 13.19 -19.55
C ALA A 328 -8.83 14.08 -18.49
N PHE A 329 -8.66 13.75 -17.20
CA PHE A 329 -9.31 14.49 -16.11
C PHE A 329 -8.67 15.84 -15.82
N HIS A 330 -7.34 15.95 -15.94
CA HIS A 330 -6.60 17.08 -15.38
C HIS A 330 -5.55 17.68 -16.33
N GLY A 331 -5.56 17.29 -17.60
CA GLY A 331 -4.63 17.75 -18.63
C GLY A 331 -3.17 17.35 -18.35
N PHE A 332 -2.26 17.96 -19.10
CA PHE A 332 -0.82 17.72 -18.95
C PHE A 332 -0.28 18.23 -17.62
N VAL A 333 -0.92 19.25 -17.02
CA VAL A 333 -0.53 19.78 -15.70
C VAL A 333 -0.78 18.72 -14.62
N GLY A 334 -1.97 18.12 -14.59
CA GLY A 334 -2.30 17.06 -13.63
C GLY A 334 -1.43 15.82 -13.82
N LEU A 335 -1.22 15.39 -15.07
CA LEU A 335 -0.33 14.26 -15.37
C LEU A 335 1.12 14.56 -14.94
N GLY A 336 1.63 15.76 -15.21
CA GLY A 336 2.96 16.19 -14.81
C GLY A 336 3.15 16.16 -13.29
N LEU A 337 2.17 16.65 -12.53
CA LEU A 337 2.19 16.58 -11.07
C LEU A 337 2.15 15.13 -10.56
N PHE A 338 1.28 14.29 -11.13
CA PHE A 338 1.17 12.88 -10.77
C PHE A 338 2.48 12.11 -11.01
N LEU A 339 3.09 12.28 -12.18
CA LEU A 339 4.39 11.67 -12.51
C LEU A 339 5.52 12.23 -11.65
N ALA A 340 5.53 13.53 -11.36
CA ALA A 340 6.51 14.14 -10.46
C ALA A 340 6.44 13.53 -9.06
N ILE A 341 5.25 13.28 -8.52
CA ILE A 341 5.06 12.59 -7.22
C ILE A 341 5.69 11.20 -7.27
N PHE A 342 5.41 10.43 -8.32
CA PHE A 342 5.98 9.08 -8.49
C PHE A 342 7.51 9.11 -8.51
N VAL A 343 8.09 9.96 -9.35
CA VAL A 343 9.54 10.10 -9.52
C VAL A 343 10.20 10.56 -8.22
N MET A 344 9.64 11.57 -7.54
CA MET A 344 10.20 12.10 -6.30
C MET A 344 10.10 11.10 -5.15
N ALA A 345 9.00 10.35 -5.04
CA ALA A 345 8.86 9.26 -4.08
C ALA A 345 9.90 8.16 -4.34
N TYR A 346 10.09 7.76 -5.59
CA TYR A 346 11.09 6.74 -5.95
C TYR A 346 12.52 7.21 -5.67
N ARG A 347 12.86 8.48 -6.00
CA ARG A 347 14.18 9.09 -5.73
C ARG A 347 14.46 9.21 -4.23
N ASN A 348 13.47 9.64 -3.44
CA ASN A 348 13.59 9.67 -1.98
C ASN A 348 13.88 8.27 -1.44
N GLY A 349 13.17 7.25 -1.92
CA GLY A 349 13.41 5.87 -1.54
C GLY A 349 14.84 5.41 -1.84
N SER A 350 15.37 5.74 -3.02
CA SER A 350 16.75 5.41 -3.38
C SER A 350 17.76 6.08 -2.47
N HIS A 351 17.50 7.32 -2.04
CA HIS A 351 18.32 8.03 -1.07
C HIS A 351 18.31 7.35 0.30
N ILE A 352 17.13 6.97 0.82
CA ILE A 352 16.98 6.25 2.10
C ILE A 352 17.74 4.92 2.04
N VAL A 353 17.54 4.13 0.98
CA VAL A 353 18.24 2.84 0.80
C VAL A 353 19.75 3.04 0.82
N ALA A 354 20.27 4.03 0.10
CA ALA A 354 21.72 4.29 0.03
C ALA A 354 22.31 4.64 1.41
N ARG A 355 21.61 5.46 2.21
CA ARG A 355 22.05 5.90 3.55
C ARG A 355 21.91 4.81 4.61
N CYS A 356 20.88 3.98 4.52
CA CYS A 356 20.54 3.03 5.57
C CYS A 356 21.10 1.62 5.36
N LYS A 357 21.39 1.20 4.12
CA LYS A 357 21.72 -0.21 3.78
C LYS A 357 22.94 -0.76 4.52
N LYS A 358 23.94 0.07 4.82
CA LYS A 358 25.18 -0.33 5.51
C LYS A 358 25.18 0.04 7.00
N HIS A 359 24.12 0.69 7.49
CA HIS A 359 24.09 1.21 8.85
C HIS A 359 23.56 0.14 9.84
N PRO A 360 24.21 -0.10 10.98
CA PRO A 360 23.89 -1.21 11.88
C PRO A 360 22.43 -1.27 12.35
N THR A 361 21.85 -0.11 12.70
CA THR A 361 20.50 0.00 13.29
C THR A 361 19.41 0.37 12.30
N ARG A 362 19.78 0.85 11.10
CA ARG A 362 18.85 1.44 10.11
C ARG A 362 18.55 0.50 8.94
N GLY A 363 19.09 -0.72 8.95
CA GLY A 363 18.91 -1.70 7.87
C GLY A 363 17.44 -2.00 7.54
N TRP A 364 16.56 -2.00 8.56
CA TRP A 364 15.12 -2.21 8.37
C TRP A 364 14.47 -1.15 7.48
N MET A 365 14.88 0.12 7.59
CA MET A 365 14.39 1.21 6.73
C MET A 365 14.80 0.98 5.28
N ALA A 366 16.03 0.54 5.04
CA ALA A 366 16.50 0.23 3.69
C ALA A 366 15.71 -0.93 3.07
N GLU A 367 15.44 -1.98 3.84
CA GLU A 367 14.71 -3.16 3.35
C GLU A 367 13.24 -2.85 3.08
N LEU A 368 12.54 -2.16 4.00
CA LEU A 368 11.16 -1.71 3.80
C LEU A 368 11.06 -0.78 2.59
N THR A 369 11.90 0.24 2.52
CA THR A 369 11.91 1.21 1.41
C THR A 369 12.14 0.52 0.07
N ALA A 370 13.09 -0.43 0.02
CA ALA A 370 13.38 -1.18 -1.18
C ALA A 370 12.16 -1.99 -1.66
N MET A 371 11.42 -2.61 -0.74
CA MET A 371 10.19 -3.35 -1.08
C MET A 371 9.04 -2.44 -1.51
N ILE A 372 8.89 -1.27 -0.89
CA ILE A 372 7.90 -0.27 -1.33
C ILE A 372 8.24 0.23 -2.73
N GLN A 373 9.51 0.45 -3.07
CA GLN A 373 9.91 0.80 -4.44
C GLN A 373 9.52 -0.28 -5.46
N VAL A 374 9.70 -1.56 -5.13
CA VAL A 374 9.21 -2.66 -5.99
C VAL A 374 7.69 -2.58 -6.15
N SER A 375 6.98 -2.36 -5.06
CA SER A 375 5.51 -2.28 -5.04
C SER A 375 4.99 -1.12 -5.89
N MET A 376 5.64 0.05 -5.81
CA MET A 376 5.36 1.21 -6.65
C MET A 376 5.64 0.95 -8.13
N LEU A 377 6.71 0.22 -8.45
CA LEU A 377 6.99 -0.18 -9.84
C LEU A 377 5.91 -1.15 -10.36
N GLY A 378 5.49 -2.12 -9.56
CA GLY A 378 4.38 -3.01 -9.88
C GLY A 378 3.09 -2.22 -10.15
N PHE A 379 2.79 -1.19 -9.35
CA PHE A 379 1.69 -0.26 -9.60
C PHE A 379 1.86 0.53 -10.90
N ALA A 380 3.04 1.07 -11.19
CA ALA A 380 3.28 1.84 -12.42
C ALA A 380 3.10 1.01 -13.69
N VAL A 381 3.54 -0.26 -13.67
CA VAL A 381 3.40 -1.18 -14.80
C VAL A 381 1.98 -1.73 -14.89
N GLY A 382 1.38 -2.18 -13.78
CA GLY A 382 0.01 -2.71 -13.81
C GLY A 382 -1.05 -1.63 -14.04
N GLY A 383 -0.76 -0.41 -13.61
CA GLY A 383 -1.60 0.77 -13.78
C GLY A 383 -1.73 1.23 -15.23
N THR A 384 -0.87 0.81 -16.16
CA THR A 384 -1.10 1.09 -17.60
C THR A 384 -2.37 0.41 -18.14
N PHE A 385 -2.92 -0.56 -17.39
CA PHE A 385 -4.06 -1.38 -17.79
C PHE A 385 -5.26 -1.27 -16.84
N LEU A 386 -5.27 -0.32 -15.90
CA LEU A 386 -6.31 -0.15 -14.88
C LEU A 386 -6.61 1.33 -14.55
N ASN A 387 -7.86 1.62 -14.17
CA ASN A 387 -8.31 2.95 -13.70
C ASN A 387 -8.18 3.02 -12.17
N LEU A 388 -6.94 3.08 -11.68
CA LEU A 388 -6.61 3.06 -10.25
C LEU A 388 -5.69 4.22 -9.86
N ALA A 389 -5.67 5.33 -10.61
CA ALA A 389 -4.77 6.45 -10.34
C ALA A 389 -4.94 7.01 -8.92
N PHE A 390 -6.16 6.95 -8.40
CA PHE A 390 -6.52 7.44 -7.07
C PHE A 390 -6.73 6.32 -6.05
N TYR A 391 -6.17 5.13 -6.29
CA TYR A 391 -6.20 4.04 -5.32
C TYR A 391 -5.33 4.37 -4.10
N ASP A 392 -5.92 4.28 -2.91
CA ASP A 392 -5.34 4.71 -1.63
C ASP A 392 -4.05 3.99 -1.24
N LEU A 393 -3.84 2.76 -1.69
CA LEU A 393 -2.60 2.01 -1.40
C LEU A 393 -1.36 2.67 -2.01
N PHE A 394 -1.49 3.19 -3.23
CA PHE A 394 -0.40 3.90 -3.90
C PHE A 394 -0.01 5.14 -3.10
N TRP A 395 -1.00 5.94 -2.70
CA TRP A 395 -0.79 7.15 -1.92
C TRP A 395 -0.19 6.86 -0.54
N ASN A 396 -0.58 5.76 0.11
CA ASN A 396 0.07 5.33 1.35
C ASN A 396 1.52 4.90 1.13
N PHE A 397 1.87 4.23 0.03
CA PHE A 397 3.27 3.94 -0.29
C PHE A 397 4.10 5.18 -0.57
N VAL A 398 3.51 6.21 -1.19
CA VAL A 398 4.13 7.55 -1.27
C VAL A 398 4.33 8.14 0.13
N ALA A 399 3.32 8.03 1.02
CA ALA A 399 3.43 8.49 2.41
C ALA A 399 4.54 7.75 3.19
N PHE A 400 4.73 6.44 3.00
CA PHE A 400 5.85 5.72 3.62
C PHE A 400 7.21 6.31 3.22
N GLN A 401 7.40 6.75 1.97
CA GLN A 401 8.66 7.38 1.56
C GLN A 401 8.91 8.68 2.31
N VAL A 402 7.86 9.47 2.55
CA VAL A 402 7.91 10.69 3.35
C VAL A 402 8.24 10.36 4.81
N ILE A 403 7.52 9.40 5.39
CA ILE A 403 7.65 9.00 6.80
C ILE A 403 9.06 8.48 7.08
N LEU A 404 9.58 7.57 6.25
CA LEU A 404 10.90 6.98 6.43
C LEU A 404 12.01 8.01 6.24
N MET A 405 11.85 8.95 5.32
CA MET A 405 12.79 10.08 5.17
C MET A 405 12.80 10.96 6.43
N GLU A 406 11.64 11.24 7.01
CA GLU A 406 11.51 12.07 8.20
C GLU A 406 12.08 11.38 9.44
N ILE A 407 11.82 10.08 9.62
CA ILE A 407 12.46 9.26 10.67
C ILE A 407 13.98 9.30 10.51
N LEU A 408 14.48 9.05 9.29
CA LEU A 408 15.92 9.10 9.00
C LEU A 408 16.54 10.46 9.35
N ARG A 409 15.91 11.57 8.96
CA ARG A 409 16.40 12.92 9.26
C ARG A 409 16.50 13.17 10.76
N ARG A 410 15.50 12.76 11.53
CA ARG A 410 15.49 12.90 13.00
C ARG A 410 16.59 12.06 13.64
N GLU A 411 16.74 10.81 13.22
CA GLU A 411 17.78 9.92 13.74
C GLU A 411 19.19 10.43 13.42
N VAL A 412 19.43 10.93 12.20
CA VAL A 412 20.73 11.49 11.81
C VAL A 412 21.05 12.76 12.60
N LYS A 413 20.08 13.66 12.75
CA LYS A 413 20.25 14.89 13.53
C LYS A 413 20.58 14.58 15.01
N ALA A 414 19.87 13.63 15.60
CA ALA A 414 20.13 13.21 16.98
C ALA A 414 21.53 12.62 17.16
N GLU A 415 21.99 11.81 16.19
CA GLU A 415 23.35 11.24 16.18
C GLU A 415 24.43 12.33 16.05
N GLU A 416 24.23 13.32 15.16
CA GLU A 416 25.14 14.45 14.99
C GLU A 416 25.23 15.32 16.26
N GLU A 417 24.10 15.56 16.93
CA GLU A 417 24.04 16.31 18.19
C GLU A 417 24.77 15.56 19.32
N GLN A 418 24.61 14.24 19.42
CA GLN A 418 25.33 13.40 20.38
C GLN A 418 26.84 13.44 20.14
N ILE A 419 27.28 13.32 18.88
CA ILE A 419 28.70 13.40 18.51
C ILE A 419 29.26 14.80 18.85
N ARG A 420 28.51 15.87 18.59
CA ARG A 420 28.92 17.24 18.92
C ARG A 420 29.01 17.45 20.44
N ALA A 421 28.05 16.95 21.20
CA ALA A 421 28.05 17.02 22.66
C ALA A 421 29.24 16.25 23.26
N ALA A 422 29.53 15.05 22.78
CA ALA A 422 30.68 14.25 23.21
C ALA A 422 32.01 14.94 22.91
N LYS A 423 32.16 15.55 21.72
CA LYS A 423 33.35 16.36 21.38
C LYS A 423 33.51 17.57 22.30
N ALA A 424 32.41 18.26 22.63
CA ALA A 424 32.43 19.42 23.52
C ALA A 424 32.77 19.04 24.97
N ALA A 425 32.26 17.92 25.48
CA ALA A 425 32.61 17.38 26.80
C ALA A 425 34.12 17.04 26.87
N ARG A 426 34.62 16.32 25.87
CA ARG A 426 36.06 16.00 25.76
C ARG A 426 36.94 17.25 25.71
N ALA A 427 36.49 18.32 25.03
CA ALA A 427 37.22 19.59 24.97
C ALA A 427 37.23 20.36 26.31
N ARG A 428 36.26 20.13 27.20
CA ARG A 428 36.21 20.73 28.55
C ARG A 428 37.02 19.96 29.60
N GLY A 429 37.72 18.89 29.22
CA GLY A 429 38.47 18.06 30.16
C GLY A 429 37.58 17.22 31.08
N GLU A 430 36.28 17.13 30.78
CA GLU A 430 35.37 16.17 31.41
C GLU A 430 35.77 14.79 30.89
N THR A 431 36.47 14.00 31.71
CA THR A 431 36.78 12.61 31.38
C THR A 431 35.47 11.85 31.24
N VAL A 432 35.08 11.56 30.01
CA VAL A 432 34.10 10.52 29.72
C VAL A 432 34.81 9.21 30.01
N ASP A 433 34.41 8.50 31.07
CA ASP A 433 34.95 7.18 31.39
C ASP A 433 34.99 6.32 30.11
N GLU A 434 36.19 5.87 29.74
CA GLU A 434 36.45 5.14 28.49
C GLU A 434 35.96 3.67 28.52
N ASP A 435 35.26 3.24 29.57
CA ASP A 435 34.62 1.92 29.63
C ASP A 435 33.16 1.99 29.13
N GLY A 436 33.02 2.01 27.81
CA GLY A 436 31.71 2.02 27.15
C GLY A 436 31.70 1.38 25.76
N GLY A 437 32.67 0.51 25.48
CA GLY A 437 32.73 -0.31 24.26
C GLY A 437 31.89 -1.58 24.40
N ALA A 438 30.57 -1.46 24.52
CA ALA A 438 29.64 -2.57 24.30
C ALA A 438 28.41 -2.04 23.53
N PRO A 439 27.91 -2.76 22.51
CA PRO A 439 26.74 -2.33 21.78
C PRO A 439 25.56 -2.26 22.75
N MET A 440 24.90 -1.10 22.81
CA MET A 440 23.65 -0.87 23.54
C MET A 440 22.69 -2.04 23.30
N GLU A 441 22.50 -2.89 24.33
CA GLU A 441 21.30 -3.71 24.41
C GLU A 441 20.09 -2.77 24.46
N ALA A 442 19.07 -3.10 23.67
CA ALA A 442 17.81 -2.38 23.66
C ALA A 442 17.25 -2.25 25.08
N PRO A 443 16.53 -1.16 25.41
CA PRO A 443 16.00 -0.97 26.75
C PRO A 443 15.08 -2.14 27.10
N GLN A 444 15.51 -2.97 28.05
CA GLN A 444 14.65 -3.98 28.64
C GLN A 444 13.49 -3.25 29.31
N VAL A 445 12.30 -3.48 28.76
CA VAL A 445 11.04 -3.15 29.41
C VAL A 445 11.01 -3.91 30.72
N SER A 446 11.11 -3.19 31.84
CA SER A 446 10.89 -3.72 33.17
C SER A 446 9.45 -4.23 33.27
N ILE A 447 9.28 -5.54 33.11
CA ILE A 447 8.09 -6.24 33.58
C ILE A 447 8.18 -6.18 35.12
N PRO A 448 7.17 -5.66 35.83
CA PRO A 448 7.18 -5.72 37.28
C PRO A 448 7.15 -7.20 37.67
N ARG A 449 8.17 -7.65 38.41
CA ARG A 449 8.11 -8.92 39.13
C ARG A 449 6.93 -8.84 40.09
N SER A 450 5.86 -9.55 39.76
CA SER A 450 4.80 -9.90 40.70
C SER A 450 5.44 -10.50 41.94
N ALA A 451 5.09 -9.99 43.12
CA ALA A 451 5.44 -10.57 44.39
C ALA A 451 5.11 -12.07 44.36
N GLY A 452 6.14 -12.91 44.40
CA GLY A 452 5.99 -14.34 44.55
C GLY A 452 5.46 -14.63 45.94
N ALA A 453 4.19 -15.00 46.02
CA ALA A 453 3.66 -15.71 47.16
C ALA A 453 4.45 -17.02 47.33
N ALA A 454 5.01 -17.24 48.51
CA ALA A 454 5.68 -18.47 48.87
C ALA A 454 4.69 -19.65 48.71
N MET A 455 5.01 -20.60 47.84
CA MET A 455 4.35 -21.90 47.85
C MET A 455 4.77 -22.66 49.12
N PRO A 456 3.85 -23.31 49.84
CA PRO A 456 4.21 -24.22 50.92
C PRO A 456 4.87 -25.49 50.35
N PRO A 457 5.74 -26.17 51.12
CA PRO A 457 6.46 -27.34 50.65
C PRO A 457 5.51 -28.53 50.41
N LEU A 458 5.79 -29.30 49.37
CA LEU A 458 5.08 -30.54 49.03
C LEU A 458 5.22 -31.58 50.15
N PRO A 459 4.17 -32.37 50.44
CA PRO A 459 4.25 -33.44 51.42
C PRO A 459 5.14 -34.58 50.89
N GLY A 460 6.00 -35.09 51.76
CA GLY A 460 6.89 -36.22 51.48
C GLY A 460 6.15 -37.53 51.19
N PRO A 461 6.83 -38.52 50.59
CA PRO A 461 6.20 -39.78 50.19
C PRO A 461 5.76 -40.62 51.41
N PRO A 462 4.68 -41.41 51.29
CA PRO A 462 4.19 -42.23 52.39
C PRO A 462 5.14 -43.40 52.70
N PRO A 463 5.15 -43.91 53.94
CA PRO A 463 6.02 -45.00 54.33
C PRO A 463 5.60 -46.31 53.64
N ARG A 464 6.59 -47.06 53.15
CA ARG A 464 6.39 -48.44 52.69
C ARG A 464 5.94 -49.30 53.87
N ARG A 465 4.75 -49.88 53.78
CA ARG A 465 4.36 -51.01 54.62
C ARG A 465 4.84 -52.30 53.94
N SER A 466 5.34 -53.20 54.79
CA SER A 466 5.68 -54.60 54.52
C SER A 466 4.59 -55.35 53.77
#